data_AF-A0A9R0B7S3-F1
#
_entry.id   AF-A0A9R0B7S3-F1
#
_cell.length_a   1.000
_cell.length_b   1.000
_cell.length_c   1.000
_cell.angle_alpha   90.00
_cell.angle_beta   90.00
_cell.angle_gamma   90.00
#
_symmetry.space_group_name_H-M   'P 1'
#
loop_
_entity.id
_entity.type
_entity.pdbx_description
1 polymer ?
#
loop_
_entity_poly.entity_id
_entity_poly.type
_entity_poly.pdbx_seq_one_letter_code
_entity_poly.pdbx_strand_id
1 'polypeptide(L)'
;MMLVCFCSGMPVEWLVKAMQSRGLEVFTQSFSRKLPFPDENKERYMVRGTNVYGILRAPRAPRTEALVISAPCSPGDSNNQAVGLLLALAQYFRNQVYWAKDIIFLVNEHDLMGTQAWLEAYHHTNITGMEYSPLQGRAGSIQAALSLELSSDVITSLDLILEGLNGQLPNLDLANLFYAFCQKLGVLCTIQGKLQRNDWDTAEGYTHAAQTMMLMVLKQACGRSWGDHGLFLRYHIEAASVRGINSFRHYKTDAATIGRLLEGMVRKLNNLLERLHQSYFFYLLPSLSRFVSIGCYMLAFGLLVVILLLRALDLWVHLGAPALAAVEGVTEAQQPSGPGVLTVLTPVVISHLTGVALYLLPVHLQEMAVEHFPVSETEAVVLTAVAIYTAGLALPHNTQRLLSGEGTEQGWKVLKLTALLYLAVLLGCTALINFSLGFILAVTLVPITASMTPHMPKALSALVMVLLSPAFTVLYCVFIYQELIEAPVSVSEGWMLFLSVISQGILDHALYGSLVYPLLALFIYPCWLMFWNILFWS
;
A
#
# COMPACT_ATOMS: atom_id res chain seq x y z
N MET A 1 23.72 19.77 -25.86
CA MET A 1 23.84 18.49 -25.14
C MET A 1 23.49 18.78 -23.69
N MET A 2 22.24 18.52 -23.28
CA MET A 2 21.82 18.72 -21.89
C MET A 2 22.51 17.66 -21.05
N LEU A 3 23.30 18.06 -20.04
CA LEU A 3 23.86 17.13 -19.06
C LEU A 3 22.69 16.56 -18.25
N VAL A 4 22.45 15.25 -18.37
CA VAL A 4 21.54 14.52 -17.48
C VAL A 4 22.30 14.24 -16.18
N CYS A 5 21.72 14.64 -15.05
CA CYS A 5 22.34 14.55 -13.75
C CYS A 5 21.45 13.79 -12.75
N PHE A 6 22.08 12.93 -11.95
CA PHE A 6 21.56 12.33 -10.72
C PHE A 6 21.71 13.29 -9.53
N CYS A 7 21.42 12.82 -8.30
CA CYS A 7 21.53 13.56 -7.03
C CYS A 7 22.66 14.58 -6.99
N SER A 8 22.38 15.76 -6.42
CA SER A 8 23.34 16.86 -6.28
C SER A 8 24.06 17.26 -7.57
N GLY A 9 23.48 17.00 -8.75
CA GLY A 9 24.07 17.36 -10.03
C GLY A 9 25.10 16.36 -10.58
N MET A 10 25.18 15.13 -10.03
CA MET A 10 26.12 14.10 -10.47
C MET A 10 25.85 13.68 -11.93
N PRO A 11 26.79 13.87 -12.89
CA PRO A 11 26.56 13.49 -14.28
C PRO A 11 26.40 11.98 -14.46
N VAL A 12 25.41 11.55 -15.26
CA VAL A 12 25.22 10.13 -15.63
C VAL A 12 26.51 9.52 -16.19
N GLU A 13 27.22 10.25 -17.07
CA GLU A 13 28.47 9.80 -17.67
C GLU A 13 29.57 9.55 -16.64
N TRP A 14 29.62 10.35 -15.57
CA TRP A 14 30.59 10.15 -14.50
C TRP A 14 30.33 8.84 -13.78
N LEU A 15 29.06 8.55 -13.47
CA LEU A 15 28.66 7.31 -12.79
C LEU A 15 28.99 6.08 -13.66
N VAL A 16 28.70 6.16 -14.96
CA VAL A 16 29.05 5.09 -15.92
C VAL A 16 30.56 4.84 -15.92
N LYS A 17 31.38 5.89 -16.06
CA LYS A 17 32.85 5.78 -16.02
C LYS A 17 33.35 5.26 -14.67
N ALA A 18 32.72 5.65 -13.56
CA ALA A 18 33.07 5.22 -12.21
C ALA A 18 32.76 3.73 -11.97
N MET A 19 31.67 3.21 -12.52
CA MET A 19 31.34 1.78 -12.47
C MET A 19 32.23 0.97 -13.42
N GLN A 20 32.52 1.49 -14.61
CA GLN A 20 33.41 0.84 -15.59
C GLN A 20 34.85 0.73 -15.09
N SER A 21 35.39 1.78 -14.46
CA SER A 21 36.75 1.74 -13.88
C SER A 21 36.88 0.71 -12.76
N ARG A 22 35.77 0.38 -12.09
CA ARG A 22 35.67 -0.69 -11.10
C ARG A 22 35.49 -2.07 -11.73
N GLY A 23 35.41 -2.19 -13.05
CA GLY A 23 35.37 -3.45 -13.80
C GLY A 23 33.99 -4.10 -13.90
N LEU A 24 32.92 -3.32 -13.75
CA LEU A 24 31.56 -3.78 -13.98
C LEU A 24 31.20 -3.73 -15.48
N GLU A 25 30.31 -4.62 -15.91
CA GLU A 25 29.62 -4.49 -17.20
C GLU A 25 28.50 -3.45 -17.03
N VAL A 26 28.72 -2.22 -17.50
CA VAL A 26 27.82 -1.09 -17.24
C VAL A 26 26.94 -0.77 -18.43
N PHE A 27 25.66 -0.54 -18.14
CA PHE A 27 24.63 -0.22 -19.12
C PHE A 27 23.76 0.92 -18.60
N THR A 28 23.11 1.61 -19.53
CA THR A 28 22.13 2.66 -19.22
C THR A 28 20.78 2.31 -19.82
N GLN A 29 19.72 2.78 -19.17
CA GLN A 29 18.35 2.62 -19.64
C GLN A 29 17.62 3.94 -19.47
N SER A 30 17.20 4.54 -20.57
CA SER A 30 16.31 5.70 -20.56
C SER A 30 14.85 5.24 -20.49
N PHE A 31 14.04 6.00 -19.75
CA PHE A 31 12.61 5.78 -19.62
C PHE A 31 11.85 7.10 -19.60
N SER A 32 10.57 7.04 -19.95
CA SER A 32 9.66 8.17 -19.83
C SER A 32 8.25 7.74 -19.44
N ARG A 33 7.60 8.56 -18.63
CA ARG A 33 6.24 8.36 -18.17
C ARG A 33 5.48 9.67 -18.20
N LYS A 34 4.33 9.66 -18.86
CA LYS A 34 3.34 10.73 -18.78
C LYS A 34 2.52 10.54 -17.50
N LEU A 35 2.46 11.55 -16.66
CA LEU A 35 1.61 11.53 -15.46
C LEU A 35 0.16 11.82 -15.87
N PRO A 36 -0.85 11.24 -15.20
CA PRO A 36 -2.25 11.57 -15.45
C PRO A 36 -2.54 13.04 -15.08
N PHE A 37 -1.95 13.51 -14.00
CA PHE A 37 -1.94 14.90 -13.52
C PHE A 37 -0.59 15.15 -12.81
N PRO A 38 -0.11 16.40 -12.71
CA PRO A 38 1.12 16.74 -12.00
C PRO A 38 1.09 16.22 -10.57
N ASP A 39 2.23 15.81 -10.03
CA ASP A 39 2.35 15.50 -8.60
C ASP A 39 2.63 16.81 -7.85
N GLU A 40 2.17 16.96 -6.60
CA GLU A 40 2.51 18.11 -5.75
C GLU A 40 4.03 18.28 -5.62
N ASN A 41 4.77 17.16 -5.66
CA ASN A 41 6.24 17.15 -5.62
C ASN A 41 6.92 17.28 -6.99
N LYS A 42 6.19 17.06 -8.09
CA LYS A 42 6.74 17.05 -9.46
C LYS A 42 5.80 17.84 -10.38
N GLU A 43 6.12 19.11 -10.59
CA GLU A 43 5.42 20.04 -11.51
C GLU A 43 5.43 19.60 -13.00
N ARG A 44 5.93 18.40 -13.32
CA ARG A 44 6.17 17.96 -14.70
C ARG A 44 5.15 16.92 -15.12
N TYR A 45 4.39 17.27 -16.16
CA TYR A 45 3.44 16.38 -16.83
C TYR A 45 4.09 15.14 -17.49
N MET A 46 5.38 15.24 -17.82
CA MET A 46 6.18 14.13 -18.34
C MET A 46 7.48 14.00 -17.55
N VAL A 47 7.65 12.85 -16.90
CA VAL A 47 8.86 12.49 -16.16
C VAL A 47 9.74 11.68 -17.10
N ARG A 48 10.96 12.16 -17.35
CA ARG A 48 12.01 11.44 -18.08
C ARG A 48 13.14 11.17 -17.11
N GLY A 49 13.69 9.96 -17.16
CA GLY A 49 14.82 9.59 -16.34
C GLY A 49 15.74 8.60 -17.03
N THR A 50 16.92 8.40 -16.44
CA THR A 50 17.88 7.40 -16.88
C THR A 50 18.32 6.55 -15.70
N ASN A 51 18.20 5.23 -15.82
CA ASN A 51 18.79 4.28 -14.88
C ASN A 51 20.20 3.89 -15.36
N VAL A 52 21.12 3.72 -14.42
CA VAL A 52 22.46 3.17 -14.67
C VAL A 52 22.59 1.90 -13.86
N TYR A 53 22.98 0.80 -14.50
CA TYR A 53 23.24 -0.45 -13.79
C TYR A 53 24.54 -1.09 -14.25
N GLY A 54 25.26 -1.69 -13.30
CA GLY A 54 26.49 -2.42 -13.52
C GLY A 54 26.35 -3.87 -13.07
N ILE A 55 26.77 -4.81 -13.90
CA ILE A 55 26.74 -6.25 -13.58
C ILE A 55 28.14 -6.72 -13.22
N LEU A 56 28.28 -7.29 -12.02
CA LEU A 56 29.43 -8.08 -11.60
C LEU A 56 29.12 -9.56 -11.82
N ARG A 57 29.85 -10.19 -12.74
CA ARG A 57 29.66 -11.61 -13.07
C ARG A 57 30.27 -12.52 -12.01
N ALA A 58 29.56 -13.58 -11.64
CA ALA A 58 30.09 -14.63 -10.79
C ALA A 58 31.27 -15.33 -11.48
N PRO A 59 32.44 -15.48 -10.83
CA PRO A 59 33.63 -16.05 -11.45
C PRO A 59 33.57 -17.57 -11.62
N ARG A 60 32.80 -18.29 -10.78
CA ARG A 60 32.82 -19.76 -10.69
C ARG A 60 31.46 -20.45 -10.90
N ALA A 61 30.42 -19.69 -11.25
CA ALA A 61 29.04 -20.18 -11.30
C ALA A 61 28.41 -19.96 -12.68
N PRO A 62 27.32 -20.69 -13.01
CA PRO A 62 26.69 -20.68 -14.33
C PRO A 62 25.94 -19.37 -14.68
N ARG A 63 26.02 -18.33 -13.86
CA ARG A 63 25.42 -16.99 -14.08
C ARG A 63 23.89 -17.03 -14.31
N THR A 64 23.23 -18.08 -13.82
CA THR A 64 21.79 -18.30 -13.95
C THR A 64 20.96 -17.52 -12.94
N GLU A 65 21.61 -16.97 -11.91
CA GLU A 65 20.97 -16.28 -10.79
C GLU A 65 21.67 -14.96 -10.49
N ALA A 66 20.91 -13.99 -9.99
CA ALA A 66 21.39 -12.65 -9.69
C ALA A 66 20.89 -12.13 -8.34
N LEU A 67 21.65 -11.23 -7.74
CA LEU A 67 21.27 -10.39 -6.60
C LEU A 67 21.31 -8.93 -7.02
N VAL A 68 20.42 -8.11 -6.49
CA VAL A 68 20.38 -6.67 -6.79
C VAL A 68 20.75 -5.86 -5.54
N ILE A 69 21.60 -4.86 -5.73
CA ILE A 69 21.83 -3.80 -4.75
C ILE A 69 21.47 -2.49 -5.44
N SER A 70 20.39 -1.85 -5.00
CA SER A 70 19.89 -0.61 -5.58
C SER A 70 20.14 0.59 -4.69
N ALA A 71 20.32 1.76 -5.29
CA ALA A 71 20.35 3.04 -4.60
C ALA A 71 19.53 4.06 -5.42
N PRO A 72 18.33 4.47 -4.96
CA PRO A 72 17.59 5.56 -5.57
C PRO A 72 18.41 6.84 -5.55
N CYS A 73 18.37 7.60 -6.64
CA CYS A 73 19.08 8.84 -6.70
C CYS A 73 18.36 9.88 -7.57
N SER A 74 17.41 10.60 -6.97
CA SER A 74 16.66 11.65 -7.67
C SER A 74 17.33 13.02 -7.55
N PRO A 75 17.17 13.92 -8.55
CA PRO A 75 17.64 15.30 -8.44
C PRO A 75 16.99 16.02 -7.26
N GLY A 76 17.79 16.42 -6.25
CA GLY A 76 17.30 17.06 -5.02
C GLY A 76 17.45 16.18 -3.77
N ASP A 77 17.60 14.86 -3.95
CA ASP A 77 17.86 13.97 -2.82
C ASP A 77 19.34 13.94 -2.44
N SER A 78 19.59 13.72 -1.15
CA SER A 78 20.92 13.60 -0.55
C SER A 78 21.40 12.15 -0.42
N ASN A 79 21.01 11.25 -1.35
CA ASN A 79 21.39 9.83 -1.29
C ASN A 79 22.80 9.52 -1.84
N ASN A 80 23.69 10.51 -1.88
CA ASN A 80 25.05 10.38 -2.40
C ASN A 80 25.87 9.33 -1.64
N GLN A 81 25.61 9.18 -0.33
CA GLN A 81 26.31 8.19 0.49
C GLN A 81 25.97 6.75 0.10
N ALA A 82 24.71 6.47 -0.26
CA ALA A 82 24.34 5.13 -0.72
C ALA A 82 25.02 4.80 -2.04
N VAL A 83 25.06 5.74 -2.99
CA VAL A 83 25.79 5.57 -4.26
C VAL A 83 27.28 5.37 -4.00
N GLY A 84 27.88 6.15 -3.11
CA GLY A 84 29.29 6.00 -2.70
C GLY A 84 29.59 4.64 -2.09
N LEU A 85 28.73 4.17 -1.18
CA LEU A 85 28.84 2.84 -0.55
C LEU A 85 28.66 1.72 -1.56
N LEU A 86 27.71 1.86 -2.48
CA LEU A 86 27.46 0.94 -3.58
C LEU A 86 28.70 0.80 -4.49
N LEU A 87 29.33 1.92 -4.87
CA LEU A 87 30.57 1.93 -5.63
C LEU A 87 31.76 1.34 -4.85
N ALA A 88 31.82 1.54 -3.54
CA ALA A 88 32.85 0.94 -2.69
C ALA A 88 32.67 -0.57 -2.57
N LEU A 89 31.43 -1.05 -2.39
CA LEU A 89 31.08 -2.47 -2.38
C LEU A 89 31.39 -3.12 -3.72
N ALA A 90 31.08 -2.48 -4.85
CA ALA A 90 31.42 -2.99 -6.18
C ALA A 90 32.93 -3.23 -6.35
N GLN A 91 33.75 -2.26 -5.94
CA GLN A 91 35.21 -2.39 -5.98
C GLN A 91 35.71 -3.53 -5.07
N TYR A 92 35.13 -3.65 -3.87
CA TYR A 92 35.49 -4.71 -2.93
C TYR A 92 35.05 -6.09 -3.41
N PHE A 93 33.81 -6.24 -3.89
CA PHE A 93 33.23 -7.51 -4.36
C PHE A 93 33.98 -8.08 -5.55
N ARG A 94 34.50 -7.23 -6.44
CA ARG A 94 35.32 -7.68 -7.58
C ARG A 94 36.53 -8.52 -7.17
N ASN A 95 37.15 -8.19 -6.04
CA ASN A 95 38.34 -8.90 -5.57
C ASN A 95 38.00 -10.22 -4.85
N GLN A 96 36.71 -10.51 -4.67
CA GLN A 96 36.25 -11.70 -3.94
C GLN A 96 35.84 -12.80 -4.92
N VAL A 97 36.25 -14.04 -4.63
CA VAL A 97 36.05 -15.20 -5.52
C VAL A 97 34.86 -16.07 -5.09
N TYR A 98 34.24 -15.78 -3.94
CA TYR A 98 33.19 -16.60 -3.34
C TYR A 98 31.77 -16.30 -3.87
N TRP A 99 31.62 -15.42 -4.86
CA TRP A 99 30.32 -15.13 -5.47
C TRP A 99 29.85 -16.29 -6.35
N ALA A 100 28.65 -16.78 -6.06
CA ALA A 100 27.95 -17.82 -6.79
C ALA A 100 26.83 -17.24 -7.68
N LYS A 101 26.40 -16.00 -7.42
CA LYS A 101 25.38 -15.29 -8.20
C LYS A 101 25.97 -14.03 -8.80
N ASP A 102 25.43 -13.61 -9.95
CA ASP A 102 25.75 -12.30 -10.51
C ASP A 102 25.23 -11.21 -9.56
N ILE A 103 25.96 -10.11 -9.41
CA ILE A 103 25.53 -8.99 -8.56
C ILE A 103 25.28 -7.78 -9.46
N ILE A 104 24.05 -7.30 -9.45
CA ILE A 104 23.62 -6.11 -10.18
C ILE A 104 23.63 -4.94 -9.22
N PHE A 105 24.39 -3.91 -9.58
CA PHE A 105 24.40 -2.63 -8.90
C PHE A 105 23.52 -1.67 -9.70
N LEU A 106 22.37 -1.28 -9.14
CA LEU A 106 21.38 -0.42 -9.81
C LEU A 106 21.38 0.97 -9.16
N VAL A 107 21.52 2.01 -9.97
CA VAL A 107 21.28 3.40 -9.57
C VAL A 107 20.18 3.94 -10.46
N ASN A 108 19.02 4.17 -9.86
CA ASN A 108 17.79 4.56 -10.53
C ASN A 108 17.46 6.03 -10.24
N GLU A 109 16.89 6.70 -11.25
CA GLU A 109 16.38 8.06 -11.11
C GLU A 109 14.88 8.00 -10.80
N HIS A 110 14.35 8.97 -10.05
CA HIS A 110 12.92 9.05 -9.68
C HIS A 110 12.41 7.85 -8.88
N ASP A 111 13.26 7.28 -8.02
CA ASP A 111 12.97 6.22 -7.04
C ASP A 111 12.15 5.06 -7.65
N LEU A 112 10.89 4.95 -7.26
CA LEU A 112 9.95 3.93 -7.72
C LEU A 112 9.76 3.90 -9.25
N MET A 113 9.73 5.06 -9.92
CA MET A 113 9.52 5.08 -11.39
C MET A 113 10.70 4.46 -12.13
N GLY A 114 11.93 4.81 -11.74
CA GLY A 114 13.13 4.23 -12.34
C GLY A 114 13.21 2.73 -12.08
N THR A 115 12.92 2.29 -10.85
CA THR A 115 12.89 0.87 -10.50
C THR A 115 11.82 0.11 -11.30
N GLN A 116 10.62 0.67 -11.45
CA GLN A 116 9.55 0.05 -12.25
C GLN A 116 9.97 -0.10 -13.72
N ALA A 117 10.54 0.95 -14.32
CA ALA A 117 11.04 0.92 -15.70
C ALA A 117 12.08 -0.18 -15.92
N TRP A 118 12.99 -0.31 -14.95
CA TRP A 118 14.06 -1.30 -15.00
C TRP A 118 13.53 -2.72 -14.85
N LEU A 119 12.63 -2.96 -13.89
CA LEU A 119 12.02 -4.26 -13.66
C LEU A 119 11.15 -4.71 -14.84
N GLU A 120 10.33 -3.81 -15.39
CA GLU A 120 9.51 -4.10 -16.57
C GLU A 120 10.36 -4.51 -17.78
N ALA A 121 11.45 -3.77 -18.03
CA ALA A 121 12.39 -4.11 -19.09
C ALA A 121 13.17 -5.40 -18.80
N TYR A 122 13.49 -5.68 -17.54
CA TYR A 122 14.18 -6.92 -17.12
C TYR A 122 13.31 -8.16 -17.31
N HIS A 123 12.01 -8.05 -17.06
CA HIS A 123 11.05 -9.15 -17.20
C HIS A 123 10.32 -9.20 -18.55
N HIS A 124 10.58 -8.23 -19.44
CA HIS A 124 9.88 -8.06 -20.72
C HIS A 124 8.36 -7.94 -20.56
N THR A 125 7.93 -7.21 -19.53
CA THR A 125 6.53 -6.92 -19.25
C THR A 125 6.27 -5.42 -19.43
N ASN A 126 5.06 -5.04 -19.79
CA ASN A 126 4.64 -3.63 -19.81
C ASN A 126 3.30 -3.52 -19.09
N ILE A 127 3.36 -3.42 -17.76
CA ILE A 127 2.17 -3.49 -16.91
C ILE A 127 1.62 -2.09 -16.67
N THR A 128 2.51 -1.12 -16.49
CA THR A 128 2.14 0.25 -16.19
C THR A 128 1.91 1.09 -17.43
N GLY A 129 2.37 0.66 -18.62
CA GLY A 129 2.33 1.45 -19.85
C GLY A 129 3.49 2.46 -19.92
N MET A 130 4.60 2.20 -19.22
CA MET A 130 5.77 3.07 -19.24
C MET A 130 6.56 2.86 -20.54
N GLU A 131 7.11 3.93 -21.10
CA GLU A 131 8.02 3.83 -22.24
C GLU A 131 9.45 3.65 -21.73
N TYR A 132 10.09 2.55 -22.12
CA TYR A 132 11.46 2.26 -21.73
C TYR A 132 12.29 1.77 -22.92
N SER A 133 13.59 2.06 -22.87
CA SER A 133 14.58 1.48 -23.77
C SER A 133 14.87 0.02 -23.39
N PRO A 134 15.15 -0.86 -24.38
CA PRO A 134 15.49 -2.26 -24.09
C PRO A 134 16.82 -2.36 -23.35
N LEU A 135 16.91 -3.30 -22.39
CA LEU A 135 18.15 -3.55 -21.66
C LEU A 135 19.21 -4.18 -22.57
N GLN A 136 20.37 -3.54 -22.65
CA GLN A 136 21.52 -4.02 -23.42
C GLN A 136 22.23 -5.20 -22.76
N GLY A 137 22.19 -5.28 -21.43
CA GLY A 137 22.80 -6.35 -20.65
C GLY A 137 21.82 -6.95 -19.65
N ARG A 138 21.88 -8.26 -19.46
CA ARG A 138 21.03 -8.99 -18.52
C ARG A 138 21.85 -9.98 -17.69
N ALA A 139 21.39 -10.26 -16.48
CA ALA A 139 21.88 -11.33 -15.64
C ALA A 139 20.83 -12.44 -15.50
N GLY A 140 21.11 -13.42 -14.64
CA GLY A 140 20.21 -14.52 -14.35
C GLY A 140 18.90 -14.12 -13.65
N SER A 141 18.13 -15.11 -13.19
CA SER A 141 16.93 -14.84 -12.38
C SER A 141 17.30 -14.09 -11.10
N ILE A 142 16.66 -12.96 -10.84
CA ILE A 142 16.90 -12.18 -9.62
C ILE A 142 16.29 -12.95 -8.44
N GLN A 143 17.10 -13.26 -7.44
CA GLN A 143 16.68 -14.02 -6.27
C GLN A 143 16.32 -13.12 -5.08
N ALA A 144 17.09 -12.04 -4.88
CA ALA A 144 16.83 -11.07 -3.83
C ALA A 144 17.38 -9.69 -4.20
N ALA A 145 16.81 -8.64 -3.60
CA ALA A 145 17.23 -7.26 -3.79
C ALA A 145 17.37 -6.51 -2.46
N LEU A 146 18.38 -5.65 -2.34
CA LEU A 146 18.55 -4.74 -1.21
C LEU A 146 18.62 -3.31 -1.72
N SER A 147 17.71 -2.45 -1.27
CA SER A 147 17.75 -1.03 -1.62
C SER A 147 18.37 -0.21 -0.48
N LEU A 148 19.20 0.77 -0.82
CA LEU A 148 19.97 1.58 0.12
C LEU A 148 19.52 3.05 0.07
N GLU A 149 19.02 3.54 1.20
CA GLU A 149 18.54 4.90 1.39
C GLU A 149 19.34 5.58 2.51
N LEU A 150 20.52 6.11 2.16
CA LEU A 150 21.45 6.77 3.09
C LEU A 150 21.47 8.28 2.83
N SER A 151 20.38 8.96 3.18
CA SER A 151 20.18 10.38 2.89
C SER A 151 20.91 11.34 3.86
N SER A 152 21.41 10.86 4.99
CA SER A 152 22.06 11.72 6.00
C SER A 152 23.58 11.55 5.98
N ASP A 153 24.31 12.65 6.18
CA ASP A 153 25.78 12.62 6.23
C ASP A 153 26.34 11.80 7.39
N VAL A 154 25.60 11.75 8.50
CA VAL A 154 25.95 11.01 9.71
C VAL A 154 24.85 10.00 9.98
N ILE A 155 25.21 8.72 9.92
CA ILE A 155 24.29 7.62 10.19
C ILE A 155 24.45 7.17 11.63
N THR A 156 23.39 7.32 12.41
CA THR A 156 23.34 6.90 13.82
C THR A 156 22.83 5.47 13.95
N SER A 157 21.83 5.11 13.14
CA SER A 157 21.16 3.82 13.14
C SER A 157 20.68 3.42 11.76
N LEU A 158 20.35 2.13 11.58
CA LEU A 158 19.76 1.59 10.36
C LEU A 158 18.32 1.15 10.60
N ASP A 159 17.39 1.65 9.80
CA ASP A 159 15.98 1.27 9.81
C ASP A 159 15.70 0.29 8.68
N LEU A 160 14.96 -0.76 8.98
CA LEU A 160 14.53 -1.74 7.99
C LEU A 160 13.10 -1.44 7.54
N ILE A 161 12.91 -1.35 6.23
CA ILE A 161 11.61 -1.11 5.60
C ILE A 161 11.25 -2.32 4.76
N LEU A 162 10.01 -2.79 4.95
CA LEU A 162 9.52 -4.06 4.42
C LEU A 162 8.21 -3.92 3.63
N GLU A 163 7.50 -2.80 3.82
CA GLU A 163 6.18 -2.59 3.24
C GLU A 163 6.26 -2.26 1.76
N GLY A 164 5.80 -3.21 0.94
CA GLY A 164 5.69 -3.04 -0.50
C GLY A 164 4.28 -2.75 -0.99
N LEU A 165 4.15 -2.76 -2.32
CA LEU A 165 2.91 -2.44 -3.01
C LEU A 165 1.78 -3.40 -2.60
N ASN A 166 0.56 -2.87 -2.43
CA ASN A 166 -0.63 -3.62 -2.03
C ASN A 166 -0.50 -4.37 -0.70
N GLY A 167 0.43 -3.97 0.17
CA GLY A 167 0.65 -4.60 1.47
C GLY A 167 1.43 -5.92 1.41
N GLN A 168 2.15 -6.16 0.31
CA GLN A 168 3.09 -7.26 0.20
C GLN A 168 4.29 -7.06 1.13
N LEU A 169 4.78 -8.17 1.69
CA LEU A 169 5.97 -8.22 2.55
C LEU A 169 6.95 -9.25 1.99
N PRO A 170 8.26 -9.03 2.13
CA PRO A 170 9.26 -10.07 1.85
C PRO A 170 9.16 -11.19 2.89
N ASN A 171 9.87 -12.29 2.64
CA ASN A 171 10.02 -13.35 3.61
C ASN A 171 10.67 -12.83 4.91
N LEU A 172 10.10 -13.20 6.07
CA LEU A 172 10.57 -12.82 7.41
C LEU A 172 12.06 -13.12 7.64
N ASP A 173 12.60 -14.15 6.99
CA ASP A 173 14.02 -14.49 7.09
C ASP A 173 14.95 -13.36 6.63
N LEU A 174 14.52 -12.51 5.69
CA LEU A 174 15.28 -11.34 5.27
C LEU A 174 15.40 -10.31 6.40
N ALA A 175 14.34 -10.12 7.18
CA ALA A 175 14.34 -9.25 8.35
C ALA A 175 15.16 -9.85 9.50
N ASN A 176 15.02 -11.15 9.75
CA ASN A 176 15.83 -11.87 10.74
C ASN A 176 17.33 -11.81 10.38
N LEU A 177 17.67 -11.94 9.10
CA LEU A 177 19.03 -11.84 8.59
C LEU A 177 19.63 -10.46 8.88
N PHE A 178 18.88 -9.39 8.55
CA PHE A 178 19.28 -8.02 8.85
C PHE A 178 19.54 -7.84 10.35
N TYR A 179 18.58 -8.24 11.18
CA TYR A 179 18.68 -8.09 12.63
C TYR A 179 19.87 -8.86 13.23
N ALA A 180 20.10 -10.09 12.80
CA ALA A 180 21.22 -10.90 13.26
C ALA A 180 22.58 -10.26 12.94
N PHE A 181 22.72 -9.60 11.78
CA PHE A 181 23.95 -8.87 11.44
C PHE A 181 24.09 -7.56 12.20
N CYS A 182 22.99 -6.84 12.45
CA CYS A 182 23.00 -5.67 13.31
C CYS A 182 23.52 -6.02 14.71
N GLN A 183 23.00 -7.08 15.32
CA GLN A 183 23.47 -7.57 16.62
C GLN A 183 24.94 -7.98 16.58
N LYS A 184 25.35 -8.75 15.57
CA LYS A 184 26.73 -9.24 15.43
C LYS A 184 27.76 -8.12 15.30
N LEU A 185 27.41 -7.05 14.58
CA LEU A 185 28.31 -5.92 14.32
C LEU A 185 28.14 -4.77 15.33
N GLY A 186 27.20 -4.89 16.27
CA GLY A 186 26.90 -3.83 17.24
C GLY A 186 26.30 -2.57 16.60
N VAL A 187 25.54 -2.72 15.50
CA VAL A 187 24.87 -1.61 14.81
C VAL A 187 23.47 -1.43 15.38
N LEU A 188 23.14 -0.20 15.76
CA LEU A 188 21.80 0.14 16.24
C LEU A 188 20.80 0.00 15.08
N CYS A 189 19.75 -0.78 15.31
CA CYS A 189 18.71 -1.03 14.30
C CYS A 189 17.32 -0.71 14.81
N THR A 190 16.50 -0.17 13.91
CA THR A 190 15.12 0.23 14.17
C THR A 190 14.19 -0.44 13.16
N ILE A 191 12.91 -0.47 13.51
CA ILE A 191 11.81 -0.75 12.59
C ILE A 191 10.75 0.32 12.80
N GLN A 192 10.19 0.86 11.72
CA GLN A 192 9.29 2.02 11.77
C GLN A 192 9.91 3.25 12.45
N GLY A 193 11.24 3.38 12.44
CA GLY A 193 11.95 4.45 13.15
C GLY A 193 11.92 4.34 14.68
N LYS A 194 11.37 3.26 15.23
CA LYS A 194 11.31 3.01 16.68
C LYS A 194 12.44 2.07 17.11
N LEU A 195 13.07 2.40 18.24
CA LEU A 195 14.15 1.60 18.81
C LEU A 195 13.60 0.34 19.48
N GLN A 196 14.37 -0.73 19.44
CA GLN A 196 14.02 -1.93 20.20
C GLN A 196 14.14 -1.70 21.70
N ARG A 197 13.10 -2.11 22.41
CA ARG A 197 13.01 -2.13 23.86
C ARG A 197 13.12 -3.57 24.37
N ASN A 198 13.75 -3.78 25.51
CA ASN A 198 13.91 -5.11 26.11
C ASN A 198 12.96 -5.37 27.28
N ASP A 199 12.20 -4.34 27.68
CA ASP A 199 11.33 -4.28 28.85
C ASP A 199 9.87 -4.65 28.53
N TRP A 200 9.68 -5.76 27.82
CA TRP A 200 8.37 -6.23 27.31
C TRP A 200 7.32 -6.50 28.38
N ASP A 201 7.76 -6.89 29.57
CA ASP A 201 6.86 -7.23 30.69
C ASP A 201 6.24 -5.98 31.32
N THR A 202 6.79 -4.80 31.01
CA THR A 202 6.26 -3.52 31.47
C THR A 202 5.14 -3.04 30.56
N ALA A 203 4.19 -2.31 31.14
CA ALA A 203 3.12 -1.69 30.36
C ALA A 203 3.67 -0.76 29.27
N GLU A 204 4.76 -0.03 29.54
CA GLU A 204 5.41 0.85 28.57
C GLU A 204 6.07 0.09 27.40
N GLY A 205 6.74 -1.02 27.69
CA GLY A 205 7.32 -1.86 26.65
C GLY A 205 6.24 -2.46 25.74
N TYR A 206 5.13 -2.92 26.32
CA TYR A 206 3.99 -3.44 25.56
C TYR A 206 3.32 -2.34 24.72
N THR A 207 3.08 -1.14 25.27
CA THR A 207 2.48 -0.04 24.50
C THR A 207 3.37 0.40 23.36
N HIS A 208 4.68 0.50 23.58
CA HIS A 208 5.66 0.80 22.52
C HIS A 208 5.64 -0.26 21.40
N ALA A 209 5.58 -1.54 21.76
CA ALA A 209 5.46 -2.65 20.82
C ALA A 209 4.16 -2.57 20.01
N ALA A 210 3.04 -2.25 20.65
CA ALA A 210 1.74 -2.08 20.01
C ALA A 210 1.72 -0.86 19.07
N GLN A 211 2.34 0.26 19.46
CA GLN A 211 2.50 1.44 18.61
C GLN A 211 3.34 1.14 17.37
N THR A 212 4.45 0.42 17.53
CA THR A 212 5.33 -0.01 16.42
C THR A 212 4.58 -0.93 15.45
N MET A 213 3.82 -1.90 15.99
CA MET A 213 2.97 -2.77 15.19
C MET A 213 1.87 -1.98 14.46
N MET A 214 1.24 -1.02 15.13
CA MET A 214 0.20 -0.17 14.53
C MET A 214 0.76 0.69 13.39
N LEU A 215 1.98 1.21 13.52
CA LEU A 215 2.68 1.90 12.43
C LEU A 215 2.84 0.99 11.20
N MET A 216 3.27 -0.26 11.40
CA MET A 216 3.39 -1.23 10.31
C MET A 216 2.04 -1.53 9.66
N VAL A 217 0.98 -1.71 10.46
CA VAL A 217 -0.39 -1.91 9.97
C VAL A 217 -0.85 -0.71 9.13
N LEU A 218 -0.67 0.52 9.60
CA LEU A 218 -1.05 1.73 8.86
C LEU A 218 -0.27 1.88 7.55
N LYS A 219 1.05 1.64 7.57
CA LYS A 219 1.88 1.69 6.36
C LYS A 219 1.48 0.64 5.34
N GLN A 220 1.24 -0.59 5.78
CA GLN A 220 0.80 -1.68 4.92
C GLN A 220 -0.61 -1.41 4.37
N ALA A 221 -1.53 -0.89 5.17
CA ALA A 221 -2.90 -0.58 4.77
C ALA A 221 -2.99 0.49 3.66
N CYS A 222 -2.04 1.43 3.62
CA CYS A 222 -1.94 2.42 2.55
C CYS A 222 -1.73 1.79 1.16
N GLY A 223 -1.13 0.59 1.10
CA GLY A 223 -0.90 -0.14 -0.15
C GLY A 223 0.12 0.49 -1.11
N ARG A 224 0.72 1.62 -0.74
CA ARG A 224 1.89 2.20 -1.42
C ARG A 224 3.16 1.48 -1.00
N SER A 225 4.18 1.58 -1.86
CA SER A 225 5.54 1.15 -1.52
C SER A 225 6.21 2.21 -0.64
N TRP A 226 6.81 1.82 0.49
CA TRP A 226 7.53 2.74 1.39
C TRP A 226 9.03 2.85 1.12
N GLY A 227 9.54 2.00 0.22
CA GLY A 227 10.87 2.11 -0.39
C GLY A 227 10.89 1.43 -1.76
N ASP A 228 11.99 1.56 -2.48
CA ASP A 228 12.11 1.02 -3.85
C ASP A 228 11.95 -0.50 -3.94
N HIS A 229 12.30 -1.21 -2.86
CA HIS A 229 12.20 -2.66 -2.77
C HIS A 229 10.78 -3.19 -3.02
N GLY A 230 9.73 -2.43 -2.71
CA GLY A 230 8.36 -2.95 -2.76
C GLY A 230 7.86 -3.27 -4.16
N LEU A 231 8.48 -2.73 -5.21
CA LEU A 231 8.19 -3.10 -6.60
C LEU A 231 8.79 -4.46 -6.99
N PHE A 232 9.88 -4.87 -6.34
CA PHE A 232 10.50 -6.18 -6.55
C PHE A 232 9.61 -7.33 -6.06
N LEU A 233 8.86 -7.11 -4.97
CA LEU A 233 7.96 -8.11 -4.38
C LEU A 233 6.90 -8.61 -5.37
N ARG A 234 6.44 -7.73 -6.28
CA ARG A 234 5.49 -8.08 -7.34
C ARG A 234 6.01 -9.17 -8.28
N TYR A 235 7.33 -9.23 -8.47
CA TYR A 235 7.99 -10.22 -9.32
C TYR A 235 8.48 -11.45 -8.53
N HIS A 236 8.01 -11.62 -7.29
CA HIS A 236 8.47 -12.65 -6.35
C HIS A 236 9.99 -12.59 -6.11
N ILE A 237 10.53 -11.37 -6.07
CA ILE A 237 11.91 -11.11 -5.69
C ILE A 237 11.89 -10.60 -4.25
N GLU A 238 12.54 -11.35 -3.37
CA GLU A 238 12.59 -11.01 -1.94
C GLU A 238 13.44 -9.76 -1.73
N ALA A 239 12.83 -8.67 -1.27
CA ALA A 239 13.50 -7.39 -1.22
C ALA A 239 13.17 -6.57 0.03
N ALA A 240 14.14 -5.79 0.49
CA ALA A 240 13.98 -4.84 1.60
C ALA A 240 14.80 -3.57 1.36
N SER A 241 14.32 -2.43 1.89
CA SER A 241 15.12 -1.19 1.93
C SER A 241 15.78 -1.03 3.29
N VAL A 242 17.06 -0.67 3.29
CA VAL A 242 17.82 -0.28 4.48
C VAL A 242 18.02 1.23 4.45
N ARG A 243 17.41 1.93 5.42
CA ARG A 243 17.45 3.38 5.53
C ARG A 243 18.39 3.83 6.65
N GLY A 244 19.25 4.81 6.37
CA GLY A 244 20.11 5.43 7.37
C GLY A 244 19.37 6.54 8.11
N ILE A 245 19.30 6.45 9.45
CA ILE A 245 18.64 7.44 10.30
C ILE A 245 19.67 8.21 11.14
N ASN A 246 19.43 9.52 11.32
CA ASN A 246 20.23 10.43 12.13
C ASN A 246 19.45 11.02 13.30
N SER A 247 18.82 10.15 14.09
CA SER A 247 18.02 10.56 15.26
C SER A 247 18.77 10.34 16.57
N PHE A 248 19.71 9.39 16.62
CA PHE A 248 20.37 8.96 17.86
C PHE A 248 21.79 9.51 17.95
N ARG A 249 21.94 10.82 18.16
CA ARG A 249 23.22 11.55 18.09
C ARG A 249 24.36 11.00 18.96
N HIS A 250 24.05 10.23 20.00
CA HIS A 250 25.06 9.57 20.85
C HIS A 250 25.78 8.40 20.17
N TYR A 251 25.20 7.85 19.10
CA TYR A 251 25.74 6.74 18.35
C TYR A 251 26.18 7.23 16.98
N LYS A 252 27.35 6.79 16.53
CA LYS A 252 27.83 7.02 15.17
C LYS A 252 28.24 5.69 14.57
N THR A 253 27.59 5.33 13.47
CA THR A 253 27.94 4.13 12.71
C THR A 253 28.87 4.51 11.57
N ASP A 254 30.01 3.84 11.49
CA ASP A 254 30.96 4.04 10.40
C ASP A 254 30.49 3.38 9.10
N ALA A 255 30.77 4.00 7.96
CA ALA A 255 30.40 3.50 6.64
C ALA A 255 31.01 2.12 6.36
N ALA A 256 32.22 1.85 6.88
CA ALA A 256 32.85 0.53 6.78
C ALA A 256 32.07 -0.55 7.54
N THR A 257 31.44 -0.20 8.67
CA THR A 257 30.60 -1.13 9.43
C THR A 257 29.30 -1.44 8.68
N ILE A 258 28.69 -0.43 8.04
CA ILE A 258 27.52 -0.62 7.16
C ILE A 258 27.92 -1.49 5.95
N GLY A 259 29.07 -1.24 5.34
CA GLY A 259 29.61 -2.07 4.25
C GLY A 259 29.79 -3.54 4.66
N ARG A 260 30.33 -3.80 5.85
CA ARG A 260 30.47 -5.16 6.42
C ARG A 260 29.10 -5.82 6.67
N LEU A 261 28.11 -5.06 7.10
CA LEU A 261 26.74 -5.54 7.29
C LEU A 261 26.12 -5.96 5.96
N LEU A 262 26.20 -5.10 4.94
CA LEU A 262 25.66 -5.36 3.61
C LEU A 262 26.40 -6.51 2.92
N GLU A 263 27.73 -6.55 2.99
CA GLU A 263 28.52 -7.71 2.54
C GLU A 263 28.02 -8.99 3.21
N GLY A 264 27.83 -8.96 4.53
CA GLY A 264 27.34 -10.10 5.31
C GLY A 264 25.99 -10.61 4.81
N MET A 265 25.04 -9.71 4.59
CA MET A 265 23.71 -10.02 4.07
C MET A 265 23.79 -10.58 2.65
N VAL A 266 24.48 -9.89 1.74
CA VAL A 266 24.63 -10.30 0.34
C VAL A 266 25.33 -11.66 0.25
N ARG A 267 26.35 -11.92 1.09
CA ARG A 267 27.03 -13.21 1.16
C ARG A 267 26.09 -14.34 1.62
N LYS A 268 25.16 -14.06 2.53
CA LYS A 268 24.16 -15.04 2.95
C LYS A 268 23.16 -15.33 1.84
N LEU A 269 22.63 -14.30 1.18
CA LEU A 269 21.74 -14.45 0.02
C LEU A 269 22.43 -15.15 -1.16
N ASN A 270 23.73 -14.89 -1.36
CA ASN A 270 24.55 -15.53 -2.38
C ASN A 270 24.66 -17.05 -2.16
N ASN A 271 24.76 -17.48 -0.91
CA ASN A 271 24.95 -18.90 -0.56
C ASN A 271 23.64 -19.69 -0.46
N LEU A 272 22.48 -19.05 -0.57
CA LEU A 272 21.20 -19.74 -0.66
C LEU A 272 21.13 -20.54 -1.96
N LEU A 273 20.90 -21.86 -1.87
CA LEU A 273 20.66 -22.71 -3.05
C LEU A 273 19.22 -22.59 -3.55
N GLU A 274 18.29 -22.27 -2.65
CA GLU A 274 16.86 -22.15 -2.91
C GLU A 274 16.38 -20.75 -2.50
N ARG A 275 15.25 -20.32 -3.07
CA ARG A 275 14.57 -19.09 -2.66
C ARG A 275 14.12 -19.17 -1.20
N LEU A 276 13.96 -18.02 -0.55
CA LEU A 276 13.38 -17.97 0.80
C LEU A 276 11.91 -18.42 0.73
N HIS A 277 11.58 -19.56 1.33
CA HIS A 277 10.24 -20.15 1.24
C HIS A 277 9.73 -20.82 2.53
N GLN A 278 10.61 -21.09 3.51
CA GLN A 278 10.23 -21.80 4.74
C GLN A 278 9.56 -20.89 5.77
N SER A 279 10.04 -19.65 5.90
CA SER A 279 9.50 -18.66 6.83
C SER A 279 8.28 -17.93 6.29
N TYR A 280 7.56 -17.25 7.19
CA TYR A 280 6.28 -16.60 6.93
C TYR A 280 6.39 -15.40 5.98
N PHE A 281 5.39 -15.25 5.10
CA PHE A 281 5.16 -14.06 4.26
C PHE A 281 4.12 -13.09 4.86
N PHE A 282 3.35 -13.56 5.85
CA PHE A 282 2.32 -12.78 6.51
C PHE A 282 2.64 -12.67 8.00
N TYR A 283 3.18 -11.53 8.40
CA TYR A 283 3.60 -11.27 9.77
C TYR A 283 3.46 -9.79 10.10
N LEU A 284 3.34 -9.49 11.39
CA LEU A 284 3.45 -8.13 11.91
C LEU A 284 4.62 -8.07 12.89
N LEU A 285 5.42 -7.01 12.82
CA LEU A 285 6.61 -6.83 13.64
C LEU A 285 6.36 -5.75 14.69
N PRO A 286 6.00 -6.14 15.94
CA PRO A 286 6.11 -5.23 17.08
C PRO A 286 7.56 -4.80 17.34
N SER A 287 8.53 -5.62 16.91
CA SER A 287 9.96 -5.33 16.94
C SER A 287 10.73 -6.23 15.97
N LEU A 288 12.02 -5.96 15.70
CA LEU A 288 12.83 -6.84 14.85
C LEU A 288 13.18 -8.20 15.53
N SER A 289 12.98 -8.33 16.84
CA SER A 289 13.27 -9.56 17.58
C SER A 289 12.04 -10.44 17.79
N ARG A 290 10.83 -9.93 17.54
CA ARG A 290 9.57 -10.63 17.77
C ARG A 290 8.59 -10.35 16.64
N PHE A 291 7.89 -11.39 16.21
CA PHE A 291 6.84 -11.27 15.20
C PHE A 291 5.53 -11.84 15.72
N VAL A 292 4.42 -11.32 15.21
CA VAL A 292 3.08 -11.88 15.38
C VAL A 292 2.73 -12.64 14.11
N SER A 293 2.52 -13.95 14.26
CA SER A 293 2.17 -14.83 13.14
C SER A 293 0.73 -14.60 12.66
N ILE A 294 0.48 -14.95 11.39
CA ILE A 294 -0.84 -14.91 10.76
C ILE A 294 -1.95 -15.59 11.58
N GLY A 295 -1.64 -16.70 12.25
CA GLY A 295 -2.62 -17.45 13.04
C GLY A 295 -3.22 -16.65 14.20
N CYS A 296 -2.47 -15.71 14.79
CA CYS A 296 -2.93 -14.94 15.94
C CYS A 296 -3.89 -13.82 15.52
N TYR A 297 -3.53 -13.02 14.51
CA TYR A 297 -4.32 -11.85 14.13
C TYR A 297 -5.47 -12.19 13.18
N MET A 298 -5.36 -13.25 12.36
CA MET A 298 -6.45 -13.66 11.48
C MET A 298 -7.67 -14.15 12.26
N LEU A 299 -7.46 -14.71 13.46
CA LEU A 299 -8.56 -15.10 14.34
C LEU A 299 -9.37 -13.88 14.77
N ALA A 300 -8.71 -12.79 15.15
CA ALA A 300 -9.38 -11.55 15.54
C ALA A 300 -10.21 -10.96 14.38
N PHE A 301 -9.65 -10.98 13.17
CA PHE A 301 -10.40 -10.59 11.96
C PHE A 301 -11.59 -11.53 11.68
N GLY A 302 -11.39 -12.84 11.82
CA GLY A 302 -12.45 -13.84 11.64
C GLY A 302 -13.63 -13.60 12.59
N LEU A 303 -13.36 -13.26 13.86
CA LEU A 303 -14.40 -12.92 14.83
C LEU A 303 -15.25 -11.71 14.39
N LEU A 304 -14.64 -10.70 13.77
CA LEU A 304 -15.38 -9.55 13.21
C LEU A 304 -16.26 -9.98 12.04
N VAL A 305 -15.73 -10.75 11.09
CA VAL A 305 -16.49 -11.19 9.90
C VAL A 305 -17.65 -12.12 10.29
N VAL A 306 -17.47 -12.98 11.29
CA VAL A 306 -18.54 -13.86 11.79
C VAL A 306 -19.76 -13.08 12.26
N ILE A 307 -19.60 -11.86 12.80
CA ILE A 307 -20.73 -11.00 13.19
C ILE A 307 -21.62 -10.70 11.97
N LEU A 308 -21.01 -10.39 10.82
CA LEU A 308 -21.75 -10.13 9.57
C LEU A 308 -22.51 -11.37 9.10
N LEU A 309 -21.86 -12.55 9.16
CA LEU A 309 -22.46 -13.82 8.74
C LEU A 309 -23.62 -14.23 9.65
N LEU A 310 -23.48 -14.08 10.96
CA LEU A 310 -24.57 -14.36 11.91
C LEU A 310 -25.75 -13.41 11.70
N ARG A 311 -25.50 -12.13 11.43
CA ARG A 311 -26.56 -11.16 11.10
C ARG A 311 -27.23 -11.45 9.76
N ALA A 312 -26.46 -11.89 8.76
CA ALA A 312 -27.02 -12.34 7.50
C ALA A 312 -27.91 -13.58 7.69
N LEU A 313 -27.47 -14.56 8.49
CA LEU A 313 -28.24 -15.76 8.80
C LEU A 313 -29.53 -15.42 9.56
N ASP A 314 -29.45 -14.53 10.55
CA ASP A 314 -30.61 -14.02 11.30
C ASP A 314 -31.67 -13.43 10.34
N LEU A 315 -31.25 -12.54 9.43
CA LEU A 315 -32.15 -11.95 8.42
C LEU A 315 -32.71 -13.00 7.46
N TRP A 316 -31.90 -13.97 7.03
CA TRP A 316 -32.34 -15.07 6.16
C TRP A 316 -33.44 -15.91 6.81
N VAL A 317 -33.29 -16.26 8.08
CA VAL A 317 -34.31 -17.01 8.83
C VAL A 317 -35.61 -16.19 8.97
N HIS A 318 -35.51 -14.89 9.28
CA HIS A 318 -36.68 -14.02 9.38
C HIS A 318 -37.40 -13.81 8.03
N LEU A 319 -36.67 -13.85 6.92
CA LEU A 319 -37.24 -13.79 5.56
C LEU A 319 -37.86 -15.14 5.14
N GLY A 320 -37.31 -16.26 5.62
CA GLY A 320 -37.76 -17.61 5.30
C GLY A 320 -38.88 -18.16 6.20
N ALA A 321 -39.15 -17.54 7.34
CA ALA A 321 -40.21 -17.96 8.24
C ALA A 321 -41.60 -17.64 7.63
N PRO A 322 -42.44 -18.64 7.30
CA PRO A 322 -43.84 -18.37 6.96
C PRO A 322 -44.53 -17.76 8.18
N ALA A 323 -45.37 -16.75 7.98
CA ALA A 323 -46.16 -16.13 9.05
C ALA A 323 -47.08 -17.18 9.70
N LEU A 324 -46.60 -17.85 10.75
CA LEU A 324 -47.33 -18.86 11.53
C LEU A 324 -48.36 -18.23 12.49
N ALA A 325 -49.13 -17.24 12.01
CA ALA A 325 -50.16 -16.57 12.81
C ALA A 325 -51.31 -16.00 11.96
N ALA A 326 -51.91 -16.84 11.11
CA ALA A 326 -53.23 -16.57 10.55
C ALA A 326 -54.09 -17.86 10.57
N VAL A 327 -54.40 -18.32 11.79
CA VAL A 327 -55.61 -19.09 12.10
C VAL A 327 -56.31 -18.16 13.09
N GLU A 328 -57.39 -17.45 12.77
CA GLU A 328 -58.66 -17.88 12.20
C GLU A 328 -59.28 -16.77 11.32
N GLY A 329 -59.94 -17.14 10.20
CA GLY A 329 -60.84 -16.24 9.47
C GLY A 329 -60.62 -16.24 7.96
N VAL A 330 -61.57 -16.83 7.24
CA VAL A 330 -61.62 -16.93 5.78
C VAL A 330 -61.63 -15.56 5.11
N THR A 331 -60.57 -15.24 4.40
CA THR A 331 -60.57 -14.45 3.15
C THR A 331 -59.36 -14.91 2.34
N GLU A 332 -59.54 -15.15 1.04
CA GLU A 332 -58.45 -15.49 0.10
C GLU A 332 -57.31 -14.49 0.24
N ALA A 333 -56.26 -14.88 0.96
CA ALA A 333 -55.05 -14.09 1.08
C ALA A 333 -54.30 -14.21 -0.25
N GLN A 334 -54.32 -13.13 -1.04
CA GLN A 334 -53.33 -12.91 -2.09
C GLN A 334 -51.95 -13.22 -1.50
N GLN A 335 -51.22 -14.14 -2.13
CA GLN A 335 -49.81 -14.37 -1.80
C GLN A 335 -49.12 -13.00 -1.71
N PRO A 336 -48.40 -12.68 -0.62
CA PRO A 336 -47.60 -11.47 -0.60
C PRO A 336 -46.63 -11.59 -1.78
N SER A 337 -46.85 -10.77 -2.80
CA SER A 337 -45.95 -10.63 -3.93
C SER A 337 -44.57 -10.38 -3.35
N GLY A 338 -43.65 -11.32 -3.57
CA GLY A 338 -42.28 -11.19 -3.09
C GLY A 338 -41.71 -9.83 -3.47
N PRO A 339 -40.76 -9.28 -2.70
CA PRO A 339 -40.25 -7.94 -2.94
C PRO A 339 -39.86 -7.83 -4.40
N GLY A 340 -40.47 -6.88 -5.13
CA GLY A 340 -40.21 -6.72 -6.55
C GLY A 340 -38.71 -6.62 -6.76
N VAL A 341 -38.13 -7.46 -7.61
CA VAL A 341 -36.67 -7.54 -7.85
C VAL A 341 -36.06 -6.15 -8.11
N LEU A 342 -36.86 -5.27 -8.71
CA LEU A 342 -36.51 -3.87 -8.99
C LEU A 342 -36.23 -3.03 -7.72
N THR A 343 -36.90 -3.30 -6.59
CA THR A 343 -36.74 -2.56 -5.33
C THR A 343 -35.34 -2.76 -4.71
N VAL A 344 -34.75 -3.94 -4.89
CA VAL A 344 -33.40 -4.27 -4.40
C VAL A 344 -32.34 -3.98 -5.46
N LEU A 345 -32.64 -4.25 -6.74
CA LEU A 345 -31.67 -4.07 -7.82
C LEU A 345 -31.33 -2.59 -8.05
N THR A 346 -32.31 -1.70 -7.97
CA THR A 346 -32.15 -0.25 -8.18
C THR A 346 -31.08 0.37 -7.26
N PRO A 347 -31.17 0.24 -5.92
CA PRO A 347 -30.14 0.81 -5.02
C PRO A 347 -28.77 0.16 -5.24
N VAL A 348 -28.71 -1.15 -5.53
CA VAL A 348 -27.44 -1.83 -5.82
C VAL A 348 -26.76 -1.26 -7.07
N VAL A 349 -27.51 -1.10 -8.17
CA VAL A 349 -26.98 -0.57 -9.43
C VAL A 349 -26.54 0.88 -9.27
N ILE A 350 -27.39 1.72 -8.67
CA ILE A 350 -27.07 3.15 -8.50
C ILE A 350 -25.83 3.32 -7.60
N SER A 351 -25.72 2.57 -6.50
CA SER A 351 -24.53 2.60 -5.64
C SER A 351 -23.25 2.23 -6.40
N HIS A 352 -23.28 1.19 -7.24
CA HIS A 352 -22.10 0.83 -8.05
C HIS A 352 -21.82 1.84 -9.17
N LEU A 353 -22.84 2.42 -9.81
CA LEU A 353 -22.64 3.50 -10.78
C LEU A 353 -21.99 4.73 -10.13
N THR A 354 -22.35 5.08 -8.90
CA THR A 354 -21.66 6.13 -8.13
C THR A 354 -20.21 5.74 -7.84
N GLY A 355 -19.92 4.47 -7.53
CA GLY A 355 -18.55 3.99 -7.38
C GLY A 355 -17.73 4.06 -8.67
N VAL A 356 -18.31 3.67 -9.81
CA VAL A 356 -17.68 3.78 -11.13
C VAL A 356 -17.44 5.26 -11.48
N ALA A 357 -18.39 6.14 -11.18
CA ALA A 357 -18.22 7.57 -11.34
C ALA A 357 -17.06 8.09 -10.48
N LEU A 358 -16.97 7.66 -9.22
CA LEU A 358 -15.87 8.03 -8.31
C LEU A 358 -14.51 7.53 -8.81
N TYR A 359 -14.46 6.40 -9.51
CA TYR A 359 -13.24 5.83 -10.08
C TYR A 359 -12.78 6.52 -11.37
N LEU A 360 -13.72 6.85 -12.28
CA LEU A 360 -13.38 7.36 -13.62
C LEU A 360 -13.35 8.88 -13.69
N LEU A 361 -14.36 9.56 -13.15
CA LEU A 361 -14.58 10.99 -13.41
C LEU A 361 -13.50 11.92 -12.85
N PRO A 362 -12.87 11.68 -11.68
CA PRO A 362 -11.85 12.59 -11.16
C PRO A 362 -10.72 12.88 -12.14
N VAL A 363 -10.23 11.86 -12.84
CA VAL A 363 -9.14 11.99 -13.82
C VAL A 363 -9.66 12.49 -15.18
N HIS A 364 -10.85 12.04 -15.61
CA HIS A 364 -11.38 12.40 -16.93
C HIS A 364 -11.91 13.84 -17.00
N LEU A 365 -12.41 14.40 -15.89
CA LEU A 365 -12.97 15.75 -15.85
C LEU A 365 -11.97 16.82 -15.42
N GLN A 366 -10.72 16.45 -15.13
CA GLN A 366 -9.71 17.38 -14.61
C GLN A 366 -9.46 18.57 -15.56
N GLU A 367 -9.36 18.33 -16.86
CA GLU A 367 -9.11 19.38 -17.87
C GLU A 367 -10.28 20.37 -17.91
N MET A 368 -11.51 19.86 -17.95
CA MET A 368 -12.73 20.68 -17.93
C MET A 368 -12.87 21.47 -16.63
N ALA A 369 -12.51 20.89 -15.48
CA ALA A 369 -12.56 21.56 -14.19
C ALA A 369 -11.57 22.72 -14.10
N VAL A 370 -10.35 22.55 -14.61
CA VAL A 370 -9.32 23.60 -14.64
C VAL A 370 -9.70 24.75 -15.59
N GLU A 371 -10.42 24.46 -16.67
CA GLU A 371 -10.94 25.52 -17.57
C GLU A 371 -11.99 26.42 -16.90
N HIS A 372 -12.81 25.86 -16.02
CA HIS A 372 -13.94 26.57 -15.40
C HIS A 372 -13.61 27.17 -14.02
N PHE A 373 -12.62 26.61 -13.30
CA PHE A 373 -12.26 27.00 -11.94
C PHE A 373 -10.76 27.30 -11.82
N PRO A 374 -10.36 28.33 -11.03
CA PRO A 374 -8.95 28.67 -10.82
C PRO A 374 -8.29 27.70 -9.82
N VAL A 375 -8.20 26.42 -10.17
CA VAL A 375 -7.61 25.35 -9.37
C VAL A 375 -6.54 24.62 -10.17
N SER A 376 -5.57 24.03 -9.49
CA SER A 376 -4.60 23.14 -10.13
C SER A 376 -5.24 21.80 -10.54
N GLU A 377 -4.61 21.07 -11.46
CA GLU A 377 -5.12 19.75 -11.89
C GLU A 377 -5.23 18.75 -10.73
N THR A 378 -4.27 18.75 -9.78
CA THR A 378 -4.31 17.91 -8.57
C THR A 378 -5.51 18.24 -7.70
N GLU A 379 -5.73 19.53 -7.43
CA GLU A 379 -6.88 20.00 -6.65
C GLU A 379 -8.19 19.67 -7.37
N ALA A 380 -8.26 19.83 -8.69
CA ALA A 380 -9.43 19.49 -9.48
C ALA A 380 -9.81 18.02 -9.35
N VAL A 381 -8.84 17.11 -9.43
CA VAL A 381 -9.05 15.66 -9.24
C VAL A 381 -9.60 15.37 -7.85
N VAL A 382 -8.97 15.91 -6.80
CA VAL A 382 -9.39 15.67 -5.40
C VAL A 382 -10.76 16.26 -5.13
N LEU A 383 -11.01 17.50 -5.53
CA LEU A 383 -12.30 18.18 -5.33
C LEU A 383 -13.42 17.46 -6.09
N THR A 384 -13.16 16.96 -7.30
CA THR A 384 -14.11 16.16 -8.06
C THR A 384 -14.42 14.84 -7.34
N ALA A 385 -13.40 14.16 -6.80
CA ALA A 385 -13.60 12.94 -6.02
C ALA A 385 -14.43 13.20 -4.75
N VAL A 386 -14.14 14.27 -4.01
CA VAL A 386 -14.92 14.70 -2.83
C VAL A 386 -16.35 15.08 -3.22
N ALA A 387 -16.54 15.79 -4.33
CA ALA A 387 -17.87 16.17 -4.84
C ALA A 387 -18.72 14.93 -5.18
N ILE A 388 -18.15 13.93 -5.86
CA ILE A 388 -18.87 12.69 -6.18
C ILE A 388 -19.17 11.89 -4.90
N TYR A 389 -18.19 11.79 -3.98
CA TYR A 389 -18.36 11.10 -2.71
C TYR A 389 -19.46 11.73 -1.85
N THR A 390 -19.53 13.07 -1.81
CA THR A 390 -20.57 13.80 -1.06
C THR A 390 -21.92 13.77 -1.78
N ALA A 391 -21.95 13.83 -3.12
CA ALA A 391 -23.18 13.67 -3.91
C ALA A 391 -23.84 12.30 -3.70
N GLY A 392 -23.06 11.23 -3.51
CA GLY A 392 -23.59 9.91 -3.16
C GLY A 392 -24.31 9.87 -1.80
N LEU A 393 -24.08 10.82 -0.89
CA LEU A 393 -24.86 10.93 0.35
C LEU A 393 -26.32 11.36 0.10
N ALA A 394 -26.61 12.05 -1.01
CA ALA A 394 -27.96 12.44 -1.39
C ALA A 394 -28.76 11.31 -2.08
N LEU A 395 -28.12 10.15 -2.32
CA LEU A 395 -28.65 9.02 -3.09
C LEU A 395 -29.96 8.41 -2.52
N PRO A 396 -30.19 8.34 -1.19
CA PRO A 396 -31.47 7.85 -0.65
C PRO A 396 -32.69 8.65 -1.09
N HIS A 397 -32.55 9.97 -1.31
CA HIS A 397 -33.64 10.81 -1.79
C HIS A 397 -33.98 10.55 -3.26
N ASN A 398 -32.99 10.13 -4.06
CA ASN A 398 -33.16 9.87 -5.48
C ASN A 398 -33.71 8.46 -5.74
N THR A 399 -33.24 7.47 -4.96
CA THR A 399 -33.73 6.08 -5.04
C THR A 399 -35.18 5.98 -4.59
N GLN A 400 -35.56 6.64 -3.50
CA GLN A 400 -36.94 6.64 -2.99
C GLN A 400 -37.94 7.34 -3.92
N ARG A 401 -37.52 8.43 -4.58
CA ARG A 401 -38.36 9.08 -5.61
C ARG A 401 -38.60 8.14 -6.79
N LEU A 402 -37.61 7.36 -7.21
CA LEU A 402 -37.74 6.39 -8.30
C LEU A 402 -38.55 5.15 -7.90
N LEU A 403 -38.49 4.78 -6.61
CA LEU A 403 -39.17 3.63 -6.01
C LEU A 403 -40.55 3.98 -5.41
N SER A 404 -41.13 5.12 -5.80
CA SER A 404 -42.43 5.61 -5.34
C SER A 404 -43.55 4.62 -5.69
N GLY A 405 -43.72 3.59 -4.84
CA GLY A 405 -44.71 2.54 -5.03
C GLY A 405 -44.67 1.39 -4.02
N GLU A 406 -43.50 0.88 -3.61
CA GLU A 406 -43.44 -0.37 -2.82
C GLU A 406 -42.26 -0.41 -1.83
N GLY A 407 -42.33 0.39 -0.76
CA GLY A 407 -41.48 0.25 0.41
C GLY A 407 -41.86 -0.97 1.24
N THR A 408 -41.65 -2.19 0.71
CA THR A 408 -41.95 -3.41 1.47
C THR A 408 -40.94 -3.58 2.61
N GLU A 409 -41.42 -3.91 3.81
CA GLU A 409 -40.59 -4.33 4.96
C GLU A 409 -39.64 -5.49 4.63
N GLN A 410 -39.97 -6.27 3.59
CA GLN A 410 -39.12 -7.33 3.07
C GLN A 410 -37.97 -6.78 2.21
N GLY A 411 -38.17 -5.69 1.47
CA GLY A 411 -37.17 -5.11 0.55
C GLY A 411 -35.88 -4.66 1.23
N TRP A 412 -35.97 -3.90 2.33
CA TRP A 412 -34.79 -3.44 3.06
C TRP A 412 -34.05 -4.58 3.75
N LYS A 413 -34.77 -5.63 4.20
CA LYS A 413 -34.18 -6.83 4.82
C LYS A 413 -33.40 -7.63 3.78
N VAL A 414 -33.94 -7.80 2.57
CA VAL A 414 -33.23 -8.45 1.45
C VAL A 414 -32.01 -7.62 1.03
N LEU A 415 -32.15 -6.30 0.90
CA LEU A 415 -31.02 -5.42 0.60
C LEU A 415 -29.93 -5.52 1.68
N LYS A 416 -30.30 -5.47 2.97
CA LYS A 416 -29.36 -5.63 4.09
C LYS A 416 -28.66 -6.98 4.05
N LEU A 417 -29.40 -8.06 3.80
CA LEU A 417 -28.84 -9.40 3.65
C LEU A 417 -27.78 -9.44 2.53
N THR A 418 -28.13 -8.94 1.34
CA THR A 418 -27.21 -8.91 0.20
C THR A 418 -25.97 -8.06 0.48
N ALA A 419 -26.14 -6.88 1.10
CA ALA A 419 -25.04 -6.00 1.46
C ALA A 419 -24.14 -6.59 2.55
N LEU A 420 -24.68 -7.30 3.54
CA LEU A 420 -23.88 -7.98 4.58
C LEU A 420 -23.03 -9.11 4.00
N LEU A 421 -23.61 -9.95 3.14
CA LEU A 421 -22.88 -11.01 2.45
C LEU A 421 -21.81 -10.44 1.52
N TYR A 422 -22.16 -9.38 0.78
CA TYR A 422 -21.21 -8.66 -0.07
C TYR A 422 -20.04 -8.10 0.75
N LEU A 423 -20.32 -7.41 1.86
CA LEU A 423 -19.29 -6.87 2.75
C LEU A 423 -18.42 -7.97 3.36
N ALA A 424 -19.00 -9.10 3.78
CA ALA A 424 -18.25 -10.21 4.36
C ALA A 424 -17.26 -10.81 3.36
N VAL A 425 -17.70 -11.05 2.11
CA VAL A 425 -16.82 -11.54 1.03
C VAL A 425 -15.78 -10.48 0.70
N LEU A 426 -16.17 -9.22 0.58
CA LEU A 426 -15.28 -8.12 0.26
C LEU A 426 -14.16 -7.97 1.30
N LEU A 427 -14.50 -7.89 2.58
CA LEU A 427 -13.52 -7.82 3.67
C LEU A 427 -12.62 -9.06 3.68
N GLY A 428 -13.18 -10.25 3.48
CA GLY A 428 -12.40 -11.50 3.40
C GLY A 428 -11.36 -11.46 2.27
N CYS A 429 -11.77 -11.07 1.06
CA CYS A 429 -10.88 -10.90 -0.08
C CYS A 429 -9.84 -9.81 0.17
N THR A 430 -10.23 -8.66 0.73
CA THR A 430 -9.29 -7.59 1.08
C THR A 430 -8.27 -8.06 2.10
N ALA A 431 -8.66 -8.80 3.13
CA ALA A 431 -7.73 -9.29 4.15
C ALA A 431 -6.72 -10.31 3.61
N LEU A 432 -7.08 -11.09 2.58
CA LEU A 432 -6.17 -12.01 1.91
C LEU A 432 -5.11 -11.29 1.05
N ILE A 433 -5.48 -10.15 0.44
CA ILE A 433 -4.55 -9.33 -0.36
C ILE A 433 -3.70 -8.45 0.56
N ASN A 434 -4.36 -7.74 1.48
CA ASN A 434 -3.78 -6.79 2.41
C ASN A 434 -4.53 -6.89 3.75
N PHE A 435 -3.99 -7.69 4.66
CA PHE A 435 -4.58 -7.92 5.98
C PHE A 435 -4.84 -6.61 6.71
N SER A 436 -3.87 -5.71 6.73
CA SER A 436 -3.92 -4.45 7.47
C SER A 436 -5.06 -3.55 6.99
N LEU A 437 -5.27 -3.43 5.68
CA LEU A 437 -6.42 -2.71 5.11
C LEU A 437 -7.74 -3.40 5.47
N GLY A 438 -7.83 -4.73 5.30
CA GLY A 438 -9.02 -5.50 5.61
C GLY A 438 -9.41 -5.41 7.09
N PHE A 439 -8.44 -5.43 8.00
CA PHE A 439 -8.65 -5.31 9.44
C PHE A 439 -9.15 -3.92 9.83
N ILE A 440 -8.52 -2.85 9.33
CA ILE A 440 -8.97 -1.46 9.60
C ILE A 440 -10.41 -1.28 9.12
N LEU A 441 -10.72 -1.72 7.89
CA LEU A 441 -12.07 -1.63 7.32
C LEU A 441 -13.07 -2.49 8.10
N ALA A 442 -12.68 -3.66 8.58
CA ALA A 442 -13.55 -4.50 9.41
C ALA A 442 -13.87 -3.82 10.75
N VAL A 443 -12.87 -3.25 11.42
CA VAL A 443 -13.07 -2.55 12.70
C VAL A 443 -14.00 -1.35 12.56
N THR A 444 -13.92 -0.60 11.45
CA THR A 444 -14.78 0.58 11.25
C THR A 444 -16.16 0.23 10.69
N LEU A 445 -16.27 -0.68 9.72
CA LEU A 445 -17.51 -0.94 9.00
C LEU A 445 -18.39 -2.01 9.66
N VAL A 446 -17.83 -3.06 10.28
CA VAL A 446 -18.62 -4.19 10.82
C VAL A 446 -19.61 -3.76 11.90
N PRO A 447 -19.22 -2.98 12.93
CA PRO A 447 -20.13 -2.67 14.05
C PRO A 447 -21.41 -1.94 13.61
N ILE A 448 -21.29 -1.06 12.62
CA ILE A 448 -22.42 -0.24 12.15
C ILE A 448 -23.29 -1.02 11.17
N THR A 449 -22.67 -1.69 10.21
CA THR A 449 -23.41 -2.42 9.17
C THR A 449 -24.22 -3.57 9.77
N ALA A 450 -23.69 -4.21 10.83
CA ALA A 450 -24.42 -5.20 11.61
C ALA A 450 -25.65 -4.61 12.34
N SER A 451 -25.51 -3.43 12.96
CA SER A 451 -26.55 -2.79 13.79
C SER A 451 -27.60 -2.02 12.98
N MET A 452 -27.32 -1.68 11.73
CA MET A 452 -28.15 -0.81 10.90
C MET A 452 -29.59 -1.31 10.69
N THR A 453 -30.59 -0.53 11.06
CA THR A 453 -32.02 -0.75 10.72
C THR A 453 -32.71 0.58 10.40
N PRO A 454 -33.79 0.58 9.59
CA PRO A 454 -34.52 1.81 9.22
C PRO A 454 -35.24 2.47 10.41
N HIS A 455 -35.45 1.74 11.50
CA HIS A 455 -36.18 2.23 12.68
C HIS A 455 -35.30 3.02 13.67
N MET A 456 -34.01 3.15 13.39
CA MET A 456 -33.11 3.93 14.25
C MET A 456 -33.34 5.44 14.09
N PRO A 457 -32.97 6.26 15.09
CA PRO A 457 -33.05 7.72 14.99
C PRO A 457 -32.18 8.23 13.83
N LYS A 458 -32.83 8.65 12.74
CA LYS A 458 -32.21 8.97 11.44
C LYS A 458 -31.00 9.91 11.55
N ALA A 459 -31.15 11.03 12.27
CA ALA A 459 -30.09 12.04 12.37
C ALA A 459 -28.82 11.53 13.09
N LEU A 460 -28.98 10.87 14.24
CA LEU A 460 -27.86 10.35 15.02
C LEU A 460 -27.16 9.20 14.28
N SER A 461 -27.94 8.26 13.74
CA SER A 461 -27.40 7.13 12.98
C SER A 461 -26.72 7.57 11.68
N ALA A 462 -27.23 8.62 11.02
CA ALA A 462 -26.60 9.19 9.84
C ALA A 462 -25.25 9.83 10.18
N LEU A 463 -25.17 10.59 11.28
CA LEU A 463 -23.91 11.17 11.74
C LEU A 463 -22.87 10.07 12.03
N VAL A 464 -23.26 9.03 12.76
CA VAL A 464 -22.38 7.89 13.09
C VAL A 464 -21.91 7.17 11.83
N MET A 465 -22.79 6.94 10.86
CA MET A 465 -22.41 6.34 9.57
C MET A 465 -21.38 7.17 8.82
N VAL A 466 -21.55 8.49 8.76
CA VAL A 466 -20.63 9.39 8.06
C VAL A 466 -19.26 9.39 8.75
N LEU A 467 -19.24 9.47 10.09
CA LEU A 467 -18.00 9.44 10.87
C LEU A 467 -17.23 8.13 10.71
N LEU A 468 -17.91 7.02 10.45
CA LEU A 468 -17.27 5.71 10.22
C LEU A 468 -17.32 5.30 8.74
N SER A 469 -17.48 6.27 7.85
CA SER A 469 -17.41 6.04 6.41
C SER A 469 -15.96 5.75 5.97
N PRO A 470 -15.76 5.18 4.77
CA PRO A 470 -14.42 4.90 4.25
C PRO A 470 -13.53 6.15 4.19
N ALA A 471 -14.07 7.32 3.83
CA ALA A 471 -13.31 8.58 3.81
C ALA A 471 -12.84 9.01 5.20
N PHE A 472 -13.71 8.96 6.21
CA PHE A 472 -13.32 9.27 7.58
C PHE A 472 -12.38 8.22 8.18
N THR A 473 -12.49 6.95 7.76
CA THR A 473 -11.52 5.91 8.13
C THR A 473 -10.12 6.29 7.66
N VAL A 474 -9.97 6.75 6.41
CA VAL A 474 -8.69 7.27 5.89
C VAL A 474 -8.23 8.50 6.68
N LEU A 475 -9.13 9.45 6.97
CA LEU A 475 -8.82 10.63 7.79
C LEU A 475 -8.29 10.25 9.18
N TYR A 476 -8.93 9.30 9.87
CA TYR A 476 -8.47 8.81 11.17
C TYR A 476 -7.11 8.11 11.06
N CYS A 477 -6.87 7.33 10.00
CA CYS A 477 -5.57 6.73 9.76
C CYS A 477 -4.47 7.79 9.60
N VAL A 478 -4.74 8.92 8.94
CA VAL A 478 -3.80 10.05 8.83
C VAL A 478 -3.46 10.61 10.21
N PHE A 479 -4.45 10.94 11.03
CA PHE A 479 -4.19 11.48 12.38
C PHE A 479 -3.45 10.48 13.27
N ILE A 480 -3.89 9.21 13.31
CA ILE A 480 -3.23 8.18 14.10
C ILE A 480 -1.78 7.98 13.64
N TYR A 481 -1.53 7.98 12.32
CA TYR A 481 -0.17 7.87 11.79
C TYR A 481 0.71 9.03 12.27
N GLN A 482 0.23 10.27 12.18
CA GLN A 482 0.96 11.47 12.61
C GLN A 482 1.28 11.46 14.12
N GLU A 483 0.31 11.05 14.95
CA GLU A 483 0.52 10.85 16.39
C GLU A 483 1.60 9.78 16.66
N LEU A 484 1.57 8.64 15.96
CA LEU A 484 2.50 7.54 16.19
C LEU A 484 3.95 7.85 15.77
N ILE A 485 4.12 8.69 14.73
CA ILE A 485 5.45 9.18 14.32
C ILE A 485 5.92 10.39 15.15
N GLU A 486 5.19 10.76 16.21
CA GLU A 486 5.51 11.88 17.11
C GLU A 486 5.54 13.25 16.41
N ALA A 487 4.73 13.42 15.36
CA ALA A 487 4.55 14.66 14.63
C ALA A 487 3.05 15.04 14.57
N PRO A 488 2.42 15.31 15.73
CA PRO A 488 0.99 15.63 15.78
C PRO A 488 0.69 16.88 14.95
N VAL A 489 -0.37 16.82 14.16
CA VAL A 489 -0.78 17.89 13.24
C VAL A 489 -2.06 18.56 13.71
N SER A 490 -2.18 19.86 13.44
CA SER A 490 -3.44 20.58 13.65
C SER A 490 -4.56 20.02 12.75
N VAL A 491 -5.82 20.32 13.07
CA VAL A 491 -6.96 19.86 12.26
C VAL A 491 -6.87 20.34 10.81
N SER A 492 -6.43 21.58 10.59
CA SER A 492 -6.25 22.15 9.24
C SER A 492 -5.13 21.45 8.47
N GLU A 493 -3.99 21.18 9.11
CA GLU A 493 -2.88 20.46 8.48
C GLU A 493 -3.25 19.01 8.21
N GLY A 494 -3.95 18.34 9.14
CA GLY A 494 -4.46 16.99 8.95
C GLY A 494 -5.47 16.90 7.80
N TRP A 495 -6.31 17.92 7.61
CA TRP A 495 -7.20 18.00 6.45
C TRP A 495 -6.42 18.15 5.13
N MET A 496 -5.40 19.01 5.07
CA MET A 496 -4.54 19.14 3.88
C MET A 496 -3.81 17.83 3.56
N LEU A 497 -3.26 17.15 4.58
CA LEU A 497 -2.64 15.84 4.43
C LEU A 497 -3.63 14.79 3.93
N PHE A 498 -4.87 14.81 4.40
CA PHE A 498 -5.91 13.92 3.92
C PHE A 498 -6.21 14.12 2.42
N LEU A 499 -6.32 15.37 1.97
CA LEU A 499 -6.51 15.68 0.54
C LEU A 499 -5.31 15.22 -0.30
N SER A 500 -4.09 15.42 0.19
CA SER A 500 -2.87 14.92 -0.46
C SER A 500 -2.82 13.38 -0.48
N VAL A 501 -3.25 12.69 0.58
CA VAL A 501 -3.35 11.21 0.58
C VAL A 501 -4.35 10.71 -0.47
N ILE A 502 -5.46 11.42 -0.71
CA ILE A 502 -6.39 11.07 -1.78
C ILE A 502 -5.74 11.22 -3.16
N SER A 503 -5.08 12.35 -3.45
CA SER A 503 -4.43 12.56 -4.75
C SER A 503 -3.33 11.53 -4.98
N GLN A 504 -2.49 11.26 -3.98
CA GLN A 504 -1.43 10.26 -4.03
C GLN A 504 -1.99 8.84 -4.22
N GLY A 505 -3.10 8.48 -3.57
CA GLY A 505 -3.73 7.16 -3.75
C GLY A 505 -4.25 6.94 -5.17
N ILE A 506 -4.80 7.98 -5.81
CA ILE A 506 -5.24 7.96 -7.22
C ILE A 506 -4.02 7.86 -8.14
N LEU A 507 -2.97 8.64 -7.85
CA LEU A 507 -1.74 8.66 -8.63
C LEU A 507 -1.00 7.31 -8.56
N ASP A 508 -0.86 6.72 -7.38
CA ASP A 508 -0.24 5.41 -7.16
C ASP A 508 -0.96 4.28 -7.90
N HIS A 509 -2.29 4.36 -8.00
CA HIS A 509 -3.06 3.45 -8.84
C HIS A 509 -2.68 3.61 -10.32
N ALA A 510 -2.65 4.84 -10.83
CA ALA A 510 -2.33 5.13 -12.23
C ALA A 510 -0.87 4.83 -12.60
N LEU A 511 0.07 4.96 -11.65
CA LEU A 511 1.51 4.76 -11.89
C LEU A 511 1.96 3.33 -11.67
N TYR A 512 1.53 2.68 -10.58
CA TYR A 512 2.08 1.39 -10.14
C TYR A 512 1.03 0.27 -10.13
N GLY A 513 -0.25 0.59 -10.31
CA GLY A 513 -1.34 -0.37 -10.20
C GLY A 513 -1.66 -0.74 -8.74
N SER A 514 -1.54 0.22 -7.82
CA SER A 514 -2.05 0.06 -6.45
C SER A 514 -3.56 -0.24 -6.48
N LEU A 515 -4.01 -1.20 -5.68
CA LEU A 515 -5.39 -1.70 -5.66
C LEU A 515 -6.28 -0.94 -4.65
N VAL A 516 -5.69 -0.12 -3.77
CA VAL A 516 -6.43 0.52 -2.67
C VAL A 516 -7.51 1.47 -3.18
N TYR A 517 -7.18 2.36 -4.13
CA TYR A 517 -8.15 3.30 -4.68
C TYR A 517 -9.31 2.60 -5.44
N PRO A 518 -9.05 1.67 -6.38
CA PRO A 518 -10.11 0.88 -7.01
C PRO A 518 -10.97 0.11 -6.00
N LEU A 519 -10.36 -0.50 -4.99
CA LEU A 519 -11.08 -1.24 -3.96
C LEU A 519 -12.04 -0.32 -3.19
N LEU A 520 -11.55 0.86 -2.78
CA LEU A 520 -12.36 1.84 -2.06
C LEU A 520 -13.48 2.40 -2.94
N ALA A 521 -13.18 2.80 -4.17
CA ALA A 521 -14.13 3.46 -5.06
C ALA A 521 -15.16 2.50 -5.68
N LEU A 522 -14.74 1.33 -6.17
CA LEU A 522 -15.62 0.41 -6.90
C LEU A 522 -16.37 -0.58 -6.02
N PHE A 523 -15.87 -0.87 -4.81
CA PHE A 523 -16.45 -1.91 -3.96
C PHE A 523 -16.87 -1.41 -2.59
N ILE A 524 -15.95 -0.87 -1.78
CA ILE A 524 -16.22 -0.51 -0.39
C ILE A 524 -17.22 0.65 -0.28
N TYR A 525 -17.03 1.72 -1.05
CA TYR A 525 -17.92 2.88 -1.02
C TYR A 525 -19.33 2.55 -1.54
N PRO A 526 -19.51 1.84 -2.68
CA PRO A 526 -20.82 1.33 -3.10
C PRO A 526 -21.48 0.43 -2.06
N CYS A 527 -20.72 -0.47 -1.43
CA CYS A 527 -21.25 -1.31 -0.36
C CYS A 527 -21.74 -0.47 0.83
N TRP A 528 -20.97 0.54 1.24
CA TRP A 528 -21.37 1.48 2.30
C TRP A 528 -22.64 2.27 1.91
N LEU A 529 -22.76 2.71 0.65
CA LEU A 529 -23.95 3.39 0.13
C LEU A 529 -25.21 2.52 0.18
N MET A 530 -25.11 1.20 0.06
CA MET A 530 -26.27 0.31 0.26
C MET A 530 -26.79 0.38 1.70
N PHE A 531 -25.89 0.39 2.69
CA PHE A 531 -26.27 0.57 4.10
C PHE A 531 -26.80 1.97 4.38
N TRP A 532 -26.26 2.99 3.71
CA TRP A 532 -26.78 4.35 3.75
C TRP A 532 -28.22 4.42 3.22
N ASN A 533 -28.54 3.74 2.11
CA ASN A 533 -29.91 3.64 1.60
C ASN A 533 -30.86 2.93 2.59
N ILE A 534 -30.40 1.89 3.28
CA ILE A 534 -31.21 1.16 4.27
C ILE A 534 -31.61 2.06 5.44
N LEU A 535 -30.73 2.94 5.91
CA LEU A 535 -31.02 3.84 7.03
C LEU A 535 -32.23 4.75 6.74
N PHE A 536 -32.35 5.21 5.50
CA PHE A 536 -33.41 6.13 5.11
C PHE A 536 -34.65 5.44 4.56
N TRP A 537 -34.62 4.12 4.38
CA TRP A 537 -35.72 3.32 3.81
C TRP A 537 -37.06 3.64 4.48
N SER A 538 -38.09 3.90 3.66
CA SER A 538 -39.40 4.40 4.09
C SER A 538 -40.54 3.55 3.57
#